data_AF-A0A534X8D8-F1
#
_entry.id   AF-A0A534X8D8-F1
#
_cell.length_a   1.000
_cell.length_b   1.000
_cell.length_c   1.000
_cell.angle_alpha   90.00
_cell.angle_beta   90.00
_cell.angle_gamma   90.00
#
_symmetry.space_group_name_H-M   'P 1'
#
loop_
_entity.id
_entity.type
_entity.pdbx_description
1 polymer ?
#
loop_
_entity_poly.entity_id
_entity_poly.type
_entity_poly.pdbx_seq_one_letter_code
_entity_poly.pdbx_strand_id
1 'polypeptide(L)'
;MRRSWKDDRARLDGYLIPNLGSKHLDKITDGDARQLIDKLRPVLKPQSIRNTLAILSRIYAEQPRAMRLANPVSMLDRADRDAIGPQWDPKATPWLKASDVRAIYLAMPELAPAAPWRAMFAVGTFAGLRTGEVIALKWRDIDFAAGTIHARRSTNGPLKDDESRPASRIAGGRAQ
;
A
#
# COMPACT_ATOMS: atom_id res chain seq x y z
N MET A 1 14.77 -8.58 3.93
CA MET A 1 14.04 -8.76 2.65
C MET A 1 12.81 -7.85 2.67
N ARG A 2 12.60 -6.98 1.66
CA ARG A 2 11.49 -5.98 1.67
C ARG A 2 10.12 -6.65 1.58
N ARG A 3 9.13 -6.13 2.32
CA ARG A 3 7.76 -6.67 2.38
C ARG A 3 7.07 -6.84 1.01
N SER A 4 7.43 -6.04 0.00
CA SER A 4 6.84 -6.10 -1.35
C SER A 4 7.33 -7.26 -2.22
N TRP A 5 8.32 -8.06 -1.78
CA TRP A 5 8.96 -9.03 -2.69
C TRP A 5 7.99 -10.08 -3.26
N LYS A 6 6.98 -10.49 -2.49
CA LYS A 6 5.94 -11.45 -2.95
C LYS A 6 5.08 -10.83 -4.04
N ASP A 7 4.68 -9.59 -3.83
CA ASP A 7 3.90 -8.79 -4.75
C ASP A 7 4.67 -8.51 -6.05
N ASP A 8 5.96 -8.18 -5.92
CA ASP A 8 6.84 -7.93 -7.06
C ASP A 8 7.06 -9.21 -7.85
N ARG A 9 7.33 -10.33 -7.17
CA ARG A 9 7.49 -11.65 -7.78
C ARG A 9 6.22 -12.12 -8.50
N ALA A 10 5.04 -11.97 -7.89
CA ALA A 10 3.78 -12.36 -8.53
C ALA A 10 3.53 -11.57 -9.82
N ARG A 11 3.89 -10.27 -9.86
CA ARG A 11 3.77 -9.45 -11.07
C ARG A 11 4.83 -9.80 -12.11
N LEU A 12 6.05 -10.08 -11.68
CA LEU A 12 7.13 -10.54 -12.53
C LEU A 12 6.74 -11.85 -13.24
N ASP A 13 6.38 -12.87 -12.45
CA ASP A 13 6.04 -14.21 -12.93
C ASP A 13 4.72 -14.22 -13.73
N GLY A 14 3.74 -13.41 -13.31
CA GLY A 14 2.41 -13.38 -13.94
C GLY A 14 2.28 -12.50 -15.17
N TYR A 15 3.08 -11.42 -15.29
CA TYR A 15 2.89 -10.41 -16.33
C TYR A 15 4.16 -10.02 -17.09
N LEU A 16 5.32 -9.93 -16.45
CA LEU A 16 6.54 -9.52 -17.17
C LEU A 16 7.18 -10.68 -17.91
N ILE A 17 7.50 -11.77 -17.22
CA ILE A 17 8.14 -12.95 -17.81
C ILE A 17 7.31 -13.55 -18.95
N PRO A 18 5.99 -13.73 -18.83
CA PRO A 18 5.19 -14.31 -19.91
C PRO A 18 5.12 -13.47 -21.19
N ASN A 19 5.36 -12.15 -21.08
CA ASN A 19 5.22 -11.23 -22.22
C ASN A 19 6.57 -10.77 -22.79
N LEU A 20 7.59 -10.63 -21.95
CA LEU A 20 8.88 -10.04 -22.30
C LEU A 20 10.07 -10.94 -21.94
N GLY A 21 9.87 -12.03 -21.20
CA GLY A 21 10.97 -12.85 -20.65
C GLY A 21 11.82 -13.59 -21.69
N SER A 22 11.31 -13.75 -22.92
CA SER A 22 12.07 -14.32 -24.05
C SER A 22 12.91 -13.28 -24.80
N LYS A 23 12.72 -11.97 -24.54
CA LYS A 23 13.47 -10.90 -25.19
C LYS A 23 14.69 -10.54 -24.36
N HIS A 24 15.82 -10.36 -25.03
CA HIS A 24 16.98 -9.75 -24.40
C HIS A 24 16.69 -8.27 -24.09
N LEU A 25 17.26 -7.74 -23.00
CA LEU A 25 16.96 -6.39 -22.52
C LEU A 25 17.27 -5.30 -23.55
N ASP A 26 18.26 -5.50 -24.41
CA ASP A 26 18.59 -4.55 -25.50
C ASP A 26 17.56 -4.53 -26.64
N LYS A 27 16.64 -5.51 -26.69
CA LYS A 27 15.59 -5.63 -27.72
C LYS A 27 14.22 -5.20 -27.24
N ILE A 28 14.05 -4.90 -25.95
CA ILE A 28 12.77 -4.43 -25.42
C ILE A 28 12.68 -2.93 -25.67
N THR A 29 11.61 -2.54 -26.35
CA THR A 29 11.33 -1.17 -26.76
C THR A 29 10.18 -0.56 -25.96
N ASP A 30 9.96 0.73 -26.10
CA ASP A 30 8.75 1.41 -25.60
C ASP A 30 7.48 0.86 -26.27
N GLY A 31 7.57 0.45 -27.55
CA GLY A 31 6.49 -0.26 -28.25
C GLY A 31 6.09 -1.56 -27.55
N ASP A 32 7.04 -2.31 -27.00
CA ASP A 32 6.75 -3.50 -26.19
C ASP A 32 6.07 -3.15 -24.87
N ALA A 33 6.45 -2.04 -24.24
CA ALA A 33 5.79 -1.55 -23.03
C ALA A 33 4.34 -1.13 -23.32
N ARG A 34 4.06 -0.50 -24.48
CA ARG A 34 2.69 -0.19 -24.94
C ARG A 34 1.86 -1.45 -25.18
N GLN A 35 2.41 -2.43 -25.90
CA GLN A 35 1.73 -3.71 -26.13
C GLN A 35 1.43 -4.43 -24.81
N LEU A 36 2.34 -4.37 -23.83
CA LEU A 36 2.10 -4.90 -22.50
C LEU A 36 0.94 -4.17 -21.80
N ILE A 37 0.89 -2.84 -21.87
CA ILE A 37 -0.23 -2.05 -21.33
C ILE A 37 -1.54 -2.53 -21.97
N ASP A 38 -1.62 -2.57 -23.29
CA ASP A 38 -2.85 -2.94 -24.02
C ASP A 38 -3.32 -4.35 -23.69
N LYS A 39 -2.39 -5.29 -23.53
CA LYS A 39 -2.71 -6.67 -23.13
C LYS A 39 -3.22 -6.77 -21.69
N LEU A 40 -2.74 -5.93 -20.78
CA LEU A 40 -3.11 -5.98 -19.36
C LEU A 40 -4.37 -5.16 -19.02
N ARG A 41 -4.69 -4.13 -19.80
CA ARG A 41 -5.87 -3.27 -19.58
C ARG A 41 -7.20 -4.00 -19.42
N PRO A 42 -7.51 -5.07 -20.18
CA PRO A 42 -8.78 -5.79 -20.04
C PRO A 42 -8.91 -6.58 -18.73
N VAL A 43 -7.78 -6.91 -18.08
CA VAL A 43 -7.75 -7.86 -16.96
C VAL A 43 -7.24 -7.25 -15.65
N LEU A 44 -6.55 -6.11 -15.69
CA LEU A 44 -5.97 -5.46 -14.53
C LEU A 44 -6.46 -4.03 -14.34
N LYS A 45 -6.54 -3.63 -13.06
CA LYS A 45 -6.72 -2.23 -12.68
C LYS A 45 -5.50 -1.39 -13.10
N PRO A 46 -5.67 -0.10 -13.44
CA PRO A 46 -4.58 0.76 -13.88
C PRO A 46 -3.38 0.81 -12.92
N GLN A 47 -3.63 0.84 -11.61
CA GLN A 47 -2.57 0.81 -10.60
C GLN A 47 -1.75 -0.48 -10.64
N SER A 48 -2.38 -1.62 -10.93
CA SER A 48 -1.67 -2.90 -11.06
C SER A 48 -0.74 -2.88 -12.28
N ILE A 49 -1.19 -2.32 -13.40
CA ILE A 49 -0.37 -2.15 -14.62
C ILE A 49 0.82 -1.22 -14.34
N ARG A 50 0.58 -0.09 -13.66
CA ARG A 50 1.65 0.82 -13.22
C ARG A 50 2.69 0.11 -12.35
N ASN A 51 2.26 -0.68 -11.38
CA ASN A 51 3.18 -1.41 -10.51
C ASN A 51 3.98 -2.45 -11.31
N THR A 52 3.38 -3.11 -12.29
CA THR A 52 4.08 -4.03 -13.20
C THR A 52 5.14 -3.28 -14.03
N LEU A 53 4.80 -2.13 -14.63
CA LEU A 53 5.76 -1.30 -15.37
C LEU A 53 6.85 -0.71 -14.47
N ALA A 54 6.56 -0.42 -13.20
CA ALA A 54 7.55 0.05 -12.24
C ALA A 54 8.63 -1.01 -11.98
N ILE A 55 8.28 -2.30 -11.99
CA ILE A 55 9.26 -3.39 -11.90
C ILE A 55 10.14 -3.40 -13.16
N LEU A 56 9.55 -3.31 -14.35
CA LEU A 56 10.30 -3.25 -15.60
C LEU A 56 11.26 -2.05 -15.60
N SER A 57 10.75 -0.86 -15.28
CA SER A 57 11.53 0.37 -15.16
C SER A 57 12.71 0.22 -14.18
N ARG A 58 12.48 -0.48 -13.06
CA ARG A 58 13.53 -0.75 -12.07
C ARG A 58 14.59 -1.71 -12.58
N ILE A 59 14.24 -2.72 -13.37
CA ILE A 59 15.23 -3.61 -14.02
C ILE A 59 16.19 -2.78 -14.88
N TYR A 60 15.71 -1.81 -15.65
CA TYR A 60 16.56 -0.90 -16.44
C TYR A 60 17.34 0.08 -15.59
N ALA A 61 16.80 0.53 -14.45
CA ALA A 61 17.50 1.43 -13.54
C ALA A 61 18.68 0.73 -12.83
N GLU A 62 18.55 -0.57 -12.57
CA GLU A 62 19.54 -1.39 -11.84
C GLU A 62 20.50 -2.13 -12.80
N GLN A 63 20.42 -1.88 -14.11
CA GLN A 63 21.31 -2.51 -15.10
C GLN A 63 22.79 -2.18 -14.80
N PRO A 64 23.74 -3.06 -15.18
CA PRO A 64 25.17 -2.75 -15.09
C PRO A 64 25.50 -1.44 -15.83
N ARG A 65 26.36 -0.61 -15.23
CA ARG A 65 26.75 0.70 -15.79
C ARG A 65 27.32 0.62 -17.21
N ALA A 66 27.88 -0.52 -17.59
CA ALA A 66 28.42 -0.78 -18.92
C ALA A 66 27.34 -0.93 -20.01
N MET A 67 26.13 -1.37 -19.67
CA MET A 67 25.08 -1.65 -20.66
C MET A 67 24.44 -0.38 -21.22
N ARG A 68 24.22 0.64 -20.38
CA ARG A 68 23.65 1.97 -20.77
C ARG A 68 22.39 1.88 -21.64
N LEU A 69 21.54 0.88 -21.42
CA LEU A 69 20.28 0.72 -22.17
C LEU A 69 19.31 1.83 -21.78
N ALA A 70 18.60 2.37 -22.77
CA ALA A 70 17.50 3.29 -22.52
C ALA A 70 16.35 2.54 -21.83
N ASN A 71 15.72 3.18 -20.84
CA ASN A 71 14.58 2.58 -20.14
C ASN A 71 13.30 2.73 -20.99
N PRO A 72 12.72 1.65 -21.55
CA PRO A 72 11.56 1.73 -22.42
C PRO A 72 10.32 2.32 -21.74
N VAL A 73 10.19 2.15 -20.41
CA VAL A 73 9.07 2.70 -19.64
C VAL A 73 9.18 4.23 -19.52
N SER A 74 10.41 4.76 -19.47
CA SER A 74 10.63 6.21 -19.37
C SER A 74 10.26 6.96 -20.65
N MET A 75 10.31 6.25 -21.79
CA MET A 75 10.00 6.75 -23.13
C MET A 75 8.49 6.71 -23.45
N LEU A 76 7.66 6.13 -22.58
CA LEU A 76 6.20 6.19 -22.70
C LEU A 76 5.72 7.63 -22.62
N ASP A 77 4.84 7.99 -23.54
CA ASP A 77 4.35 9.35 -23.70
C ASP A 77 3.24 9.68 -22.68
N ARG A 78 2.64 10.86 -22.83
CA ARG A 78 1.54 11.27 -21.95
C ARG A 78 0.29 10.42 -22.15
N ALA A 79 -0.05 10.07 -23.40
CA ALA A 79 -1.23 9.27 -23.70
C ALA A 79 -1.12 7.86 -23.09
N ASP A 80 0.05 7.23 -23.18
CA ASP A 80 0.36 5.95 -22.55
C ASP A 80 0.17 6.00 -21.03
N ARG A 81 0.64 7.08 -20.40
CA ARG A 81 0.55 7.28 -18.93
C ARG A 81 -0.87 7.58 -18.47
N ASP A 82 -1.62 8.33 -19.27
CA ASP A 82 -3.02 8.67 -19.04
C ASP A 82 -3.91 7.43 -19.24
N ALA A 83 -3.57 6.53 -20.18
CA ALA A 83 -4.27 5.26 -20.40
C ALA A 83 -4.23 4.32 -19.18
N ILE A 84 -3.18 4.43 -18.36
CA ILE A 84 -3.07 3.73 -17.07
C ILE A 84 -3.35 4.65 -15.88
N GLY A 85 -4.01 5.80 -16.12
CA GLY A 85 -4.56 6.79 -15.20
C GLY A 85 -5.31 6.25 -13.98
N PRO A 86 -5.33 6.96 -12.83
CA PRO A 86 -6.37 6.71 -11.83
C PRO A 86 -7.73 6.90 -12.49
N GLN A 87 -8.61 5.90 -12.43
CA GLN A 87 -9.97 5.98 -12.98
C GLN A 87 -10.95 6.71 -12.04
N TRP A 88 -10.49 7.11 -10.86
CA TRP A 88 -11.26 7.82 -9.85
C TRP A 88 -10.45 9.02 -9.38
N ASP A 89 -11.11 10.11 -8.99
CA ASP A 89 -10.45 11.28 -8.43
C ASP A 89 -9.99 11.00 -6.99
N PRO A 90 -8.66 10.93 -6.73
CA PRO A 90 -8.08 10.77 -5.39
C PRO A 90 -8.69 11.67 -4.33
N LYS A 91 -9.07 12.88 -4.73
CA LYS A 91 -9.59 13.93 -3.84
C LYS A 91 -11.09 13.85 -3.62
N ALA A 92 -11.81 13.09 -4.46
CA ALA A 92 -13.25 12.90 -4.35
C ALA A 92 -13.66 11.77 -3.39
N THR A 93 -12.71 10.99 -2.85
CA THR A 93 -13.06 10.01 -1.80
C THR A 93 -13.56 10.75 -0.57
N PRO A 94 -14.83 10.52 -0.14
CA PRO A 94 -15.37 11.19 1.02
C PRO A 94 -14.61 10.79 2.27
N TRP A 95 -14.19 11.78 3.05
CA TRP A 95 -13.67 11.55 4.38
C TRP A 95 -14.83 11.37 5.36
N LEU A 96 -14.70 10.45 6.31
CA LEU A 96 -15.64 10.32 7.41
C LEU A 96 -15.63 11.60 8.24
N LYS A 97 -16.81 12.18 8.48
CA LYS A 97 -16.99 13.29 9.42
C LYS A 97 -17.01 12.74 10.84
N ALA A 98 -16.79 13.62 11.83
CA ALA A 98 -16.90 13.24 13.24
C ALA A 98 -18.27 12.61 13.60
N SER A 99 -19.35 13.10 12.97
CA SER A 99 -20.69 12.52 13.08
C SER A 99 -20.75 11.07 12.59
N ASP A 100 -20.10 10.78 11.47
CA ASP A 100 -20.09 9.46 10.84
C ASP A 100 -19.29 8.48 11.69
N VAL A 101 -18.13 8.91 12.21
CA VAL A 101 -17.32 8.14 13.16
C VAL A 101 -18.13 7.78 14.41
N ARG A 102 -18.85 8.76 14.99
CA ARG A 102 -19.70 8.53 16.16
C ARG A 102 -20.84 7.55 15.84
N ALA A 103 -21.53 7.73 14.71
CA ALA A 103 -22.62 6.85 14.30
C ALA A 103 -22.14 5.41 14.10
N ILE A 104 -21.02 5.22 13.41
CA ILE A 104 -20.41 3.89 13.20
C ILE A 104 -20.03 3.25 14.55
N TYR A 105 -19.38 3.99 15.44
CA TYR A 105 -18.98 3.48 16.76
C TYR A 105 -20.16 3.04 17.63
N LEU A 106 -21.28 3.78 17.56
CA LEU A 106 -22.50 3.46 18.32
C LEU A 106 -23.32 2.33 17.69
N ALA A 107 -23.20 2.11 16.37
CA ALA A 107 -23.86 1.01 15.67
C ALA A 107 -23.13 -0.34 15.81
N MET A 108 -21.86 -0.33 16.24
CA MET A 108 -21.10 -1.55 16.50
C MET A 108 -21.60 -2.27 17.75
N PRO A 109 -21.55 -3.62 17.79
CA PRO A 109 -21.87 -4.39 18.99
C PRO A 109 -21.04 -3.97 20.19
N GLU A 110 -21.61 -4.17 21.39
CA GLU A 110 -20.90 -3.96 22.64
C GLU A 110 -19.63 -4.81 22.74
N LEU A 111 -18.67 -4.33 23.52
CA LEU A 111 -17.35 -4.95 23.63
C LEU A 111 -17.48 -6.38 24.19
N ALA A 112 -17.12 -7.37 23.37
CA ALA A 112 -17.01 -8.76 23.78
C ALA A 112 -15.62 -9.31 23.44
N PRO A 113 -15.05 -10.24 24.23
CA PRO A 113 -13.73 -10.82 23.93
C PRO A 113 -13.61 -11.44 22.54
N ALA A 114 -14.69 -12.03 22.03
CA ALA A 114 -14.75 -12.62 20.69
C ALA A 114 -15.04 -11.59 19.56
N ALA A 115 -15.41 -10.35 19.91
CA ALA A 115 -15.78 -9.30 18.97
C ALA A 115 -15.29 -7.92 19.45
N PRO A 116 -13.96 -7.68 19.52
CA PRO A 116 -13.39 -6.42 20.00
C PRO A 116 -13.49 -5.28 18.97
N TRP A 117 -14.42 -5.34 18.01
CA TRP A 117 -14.52 -4.45 16.87
C TRP A 117 -14.67 -2.99 17.26
N ARG A 118 -15.45 -2.73 18.31
CA ARG A 118 -15.68 -1.38 18.83
C ARG A 118 -14.39 -0.74 19.37
N ALA A 119 -13.59 -1.52 20.10
CA ALA A 119 -12.28 -1.08 20.59
C ALA A 119 -11.27 -0.91 19.44
N MET A 120 -11.24 -1.87 18.51
CA MET A 120 -10.35 -1.80 17.34
C MET A 120 -10.64 -0.59 16.45
N PHE A 121 -11.91 -0.29 16.22
CA PHE A 121 -12.35 0.88 15.47
C PHE A 121 -11.92 2.17 16.18
N ALA A 122 -12.23 2.30 17.48
CA ALA A 122 -11.84 3.48 18.25
C ALA A 122 -10.32 3.70 18.27
N VAL A 123 -9.54 2.66 18.53
CA VAL A 123 -8.07 2.74 18.53
C VAL A 123 -7.54 3.10 17.15
N GLY A 124 -8.04 2.45 16.09
CA GLY A 124 -7.62 2.76 14.71
C GLY A 124 -7.91 4.21 14.32
N THR A 125 -9.12 4.69 14.62
CA THR A 125 -9.58 6.03 14.26
C THR A 125 -8.91 7.12 15.09
N PHE A 126 -8.84 6.99 16.41
CA PHE A 126 -8.35 8.05 17.29
C PHE A 126 -6.84 8.04 17.53
N ALA A 127 -6.18 6.88 17.38
CA ALA A 127 -4.72 6.79 17.46
C ALA A 127 -4.05 6.77 16.08
N GLY A 128 -4.80 6.85 14.97
CA GLY A 128 -4.23 6.88 13.62
C GLY A 128 -3.44 5.62 13.26
N LEU A 129 -3.83 4.49 13.85
CA LEU A 129 -3.20 3.19 13.59
C LEU A 129 -3.77 2.55 12.33
N ARG A 130 -2.89 1.96 11.51
CA ARG A 130 -3.33 1.18 10.35
C ARG A 130 -3.98 -0.12 10.84
N THR A 131 -4.92 -0.67 10.07
CA THR A 131 -5.66 -1.89 10.45
C THR A 131 -4.75 -3.04 10.87
N GLY A 132 -3.66 -3.27 10.16
CA GLY A 132 -2.69 -4.32 10.51
C GLY A 132 -1.92 -4.03 11.81
N GLU A 133 -1.74 -2.76 12.18
CA GLU A 133 -1.13 -2.33 13.44
C GLU A 133 -2.12 -2.53 14.60
N VAL A 134 -3.39 -2.17 14.42
CA VAL A 134 -4.47 -2.42 15.40
C VAL A 134 -4.59 -3.90 15.73
N ILE A 135 -4.65 -4.76 14.71
CA ILE A 135 -4.79 -6.21 14.91
C ILE A 135 -3.56 -6.81 15.62
N ALA A 136 -2.36 -6.25 15.40
CA ALA A 136 -1.12 -6.78 15.94
C ALA A 136 -0.71 -6.15 17.30
N LEU A 137 -1.53 -5.26 17.84
CA LEU A 137 -1.28 -4.58 19.11
C LEU A 137 -1.33 -5.59 20.27
N LYS A 138 -0.40 -5.44 21.23
CA LYS A 138 -0.40 -6.25 22.47
C LYS A 138 -0.52 -5.33 23.69
N TRP A 139 -0.97 -5.88 24.81
CA TRP A 139 -1.08 -5.14 26.07
C TRP A 139 0.20 -4.39 26.48
N ARG A 140 1.37 -5.00 26.29
CA ARG A 140 2.68 -4.37 26.56
C ARG A 140 3.00 -3.15 25.69
N ASP A 141 2.25 -2.94 24.63
CA ASP A 141 2.41 -1.81 23.72
C ASP A 141 1.59 -0.59 24.17
N ILE A 142 0.82 -0.72 25.25
CA ILE A 142 -0.05 0.32 25.80
C ILE A 142 0.50 0.73 27.18
N ASP A 143 0.85 2.00 27.32
CA ASP A 143 1.21 2.60 28.60
C ASP A 143 0.04 3.48 29.05
N PHE A 144 -0.75 2.97 29.99
CA PHE A 144 -1.89 3.70 30.55
C PHE A 144 -1.47 4.89 31.43
N ALA A 145 -0.30 4.82 32.08
CA ALA A 145 0.18 5.88 32.95
C ALA A 145 0.70 7.07 32.13
N ALA A 146 1.44 6.79 31.07
CA ALA A 146 1.89 7.81 30.12
C ALA A 146 0.78 8.22 29.12
N GLY A 147 -0.29 7.44 29.04
CA GLY A 147 -1.36 7.59 28.06
C GLY A 147 -0.86 7.40 26.63
N THR A 148 0.01 6.42 26.36
CA THR A 148 0.60 6.22 25.03
C THR A 148 0.35 4.84 24.46
N ILE A 149 0.27 4.77 23.13
CA ILE A 149 0.19 3.51 22.38
C ILE A 149 1.40 3.44 21.43
N HIS A 150 2.17 2.37 21.52
CA HIS A 150 3.32 2.11 20.66
C HIS A 150 2.95 1.15 19.53
N ALA A 151 2.86 1.66 18.30
CA ALA A 151 2.86 0.76 17.14
C ALA A 151 4.26 0.16 17.00
N ARG A 152 4.38 -1.17 17.13
CA ARG A 152 5.67 -1.90 17.00
C ARG A 152 5.69 -2.93 15.87
N ARG A 153 4.53 -3.28 15.32
CA ARG A 153 4.34 -4.41 14.40
C ARG A 153 3.04 -4.27 13.64
N SER A 154 2.93 -5.04 12.56
CA SER A 154 1.69 -5.24 11.81
C SER A 154 1.47 -6.74 11.60
N THR A 155 0.23 -7.15 11.30
CA THR A 155 -0.15 -8.55 11.01
C THR A 155 0.79 -9.29 10.04
N ASN A 156 1.35 -8.60 9.05
CA ASN A 156 2.22 -9.18 8.03
C ASN A 156 3.72 -8.83 8.24
N GLY A 157 4.20 -8.66 9.47
CA GLY A 157 5.62 -8.40 9.81
C GLY A 157 5.92 -7.00 10.40
N PRO A 158 7.09 -6.39 10.13
CA PRO A 158 7.50 -5.10 10.72
C PRO A 158 6.57 -3.93 10.32
N LEU A 159 6.73 -2.75 10.88
CA LEU A 159 5.90 -1.60 10.49
C LEU A 159 6.14 -1.23 9.02
N LYS A 160 5.16 -0.61 8.37
CA LYS A 160 5.32 -0.20 6.96
C LYS A 160 6.50 0.77 6.79
N ASP A 161 6.73 1.58 7.81
CA ASP A 161 7.76 2.61 7.86
C ASP A 161 9.01 2.11 8.62
N ASP A 162 9.03 0.83 9.03
CA ASP A 162 10.07 0.13 9.81
C ASP A 162 10.44 0.76 11.18
N GLU A 163 9.81 1.87 11.55
CA GLU A 163 10.05 2.59 12.81
C GLU A 163 8.87 2.49 13.78
N SER A 164 9.17 2.20 15.05
CA SER A 164 8.16 2.28 16.12
C SER A 164 7.75 3.73 16.34
N ARG A 165 6.45 4.00 16.33
CA ARG A 165 5.90 5.35 16.51
C ARG A 165 4.95 5.43 17.71
N PRO A 166 5.04 6.47 18.55
CA PRO A 166 3.96 6.78 19.49
C PRO A 166 2.76 7.26 18.66
N ALA A 167 1.65 6.52 18.74
CA ALA A 167 0.50 6.74 17.88
C ALA A 167 -0.42 7.86 18.40
N SER A 168 -0.47 8.05 19.72
CA SER A 168 -1.24 9.13 20.35
C SER A 168 -0.83 9.29 21.82
N ARG A 169 -1.07 10.49 22.36
CA ARG A 169 -1.19 10.75 23.80
C ARG A 169 -2.69 10.76 24.11
N ILE A 170 -3.18 9.69 24.75
CA ILE A 170 -4.54 9.62 25.28
C ILE A 170 -4.70 10.79 26.22
N ALA A 171 -5.46 11.82 25.81
CA ALA A 171 -5.78 12.93 26.67
C ALA A 171 -6.63 12.39 27.82
N GLY A 172 -6.00 12.19 28.98
CA GLY A 172 -6.69 11.90 30.22
C GLY A 172 -7.63 13.07 30.51
N GLY A 173 -8.92 12.88 30.31
CA GLY A 173 -9.92 13.78 30.86
C GLY A 173 -9.70 13.84 32.36
N ARG A 174 -9.37 15.03 32.88
CA ARG A 174 -9.42 15.28 34.32
C ARG A 174 -10.88 15.09 34.72
N ALA A 175 -11.13 14.09 35.56
CA ALA A 175 -12.32 14.09 36.38
C ALA A 175 -12.26 15.35 37.26
N GLN A 176 -13.24 16.24 37.09
CA GLN A 176 -13.71 17.16 38.12
C GLN A 176 -15.15 16.77 38.43
#